data_AF-A0A6D2K2A8-F1
#
_entry.id   AF-A0A6D2K2A8-F1
#
_cell.length_a   1.000
_cell.length_b   1.000
_cell.length_c   1.000
_cell.angle_alpha   90.00
_cell.angle_beta   90.00
_cell.angle_gamma   90.00
#
_symmetry.space_group_name_H-M   'P 1'
#
loop_
_entity.id
_entity.type
_entity.pdbx_description
1 polymer ?
#
loop_
_entity_poly.entity_id
_entity_poly.type
_entity_poly.pdbx_seq_one_letter_code
_entity_poly.pdbx_strand_id
1 'polypeptide(L)'
;MDCDKYRKHRYAGYFRSFFEMVDDSSTDSVVSWSDNGKSFIVWNESEFCKAVLPVFFISNKIAAFVRRLGILGFNKIESEHHSMPVIENRSPFNLS
;
A
#
# COMPACT_ATOMS: atom_id res chain seq x y z
N MET A 1 -11.23 0.12 25.15
CA MET A 1 -10.85 0.86 23.93
C MET A 1 -10.55 -0.17 22.87
N ASP A 2 -11.22 -0.12 21.74
CA ASP A 2 -11.05 -1.13 20.69
C ASP A 2 -9.64 -1.02 20.07
N CYS A 3 -8.90 -2.13 20.07
CA CYS A 3 -7.52 -2.21 19.56
C CYS A 3 -7.41 -1.79 18.09
N ASP A 4 -8.48 -1.98 17.31
CA ASP A 4 -8.51 -1.65 15.89
C ASP A 4 -8.73 -0.16 15.68
N LYS A 5 -9.57 0.47 16.50
CA LYS A 5 -9.72 1.94 16.52
C LYS A 5 -8.41 2.62 16.94
N TYR A 6 -7.68 2.05 17.89
CA TYR A 6 -6.39 2.57 18.34
C TYR A 6 -5.33 2.50 17.22
N ARG A 7 -5.25 1.38 16.50
CA ARG A 7 -4.34 1.23 15.34
C ARG A 7 -4.68 2.24 14.24
N LYS A 8 -5.96 2.38 13.87
CA LYS A 8 -6.38 3.33 12.83
C LYS A 8 -5.99 4.77 13.17
N HIS A 9 -6.23 5.20 14.42
CA HIS A 9 -5.86 6.55 14.86
C HIS A 9 -4.34 6.77 14.82
N ARG A 10 -3.55 5.80 15.29
CA ARG A 10 -2.08 5.90 15.33
C ARG A 10 -1.43 5.94 13.93
N TYR A 11 -2.08 5.40 12.91
CA TYR A 11 -1.56 5.31 11.55
C TYR A 11 -2.35 6.13 10.52
N ALA A 12 -3.23 7.04 10.96
CA ALA A 12 -4.08 7.84 10.06
C ALA A 12 -3.27 8.60 9.00
N GLY A 13 -2.16 9.24 9.38
CA GLY A 13 -1.27 9.92 8.44
C GLY A 13 -0.60 8.97 7.45
N TYR A 14 -0.25 7.76 7.87
CA TYR A 14 0.32 6.75 6.99
C TYR A 14 -0.70 6.28 5.94
N PHE A 15 -1.95 6.04 6.34
CA PHE A 15 -3.02 5.68 5.40
C PHE A 15 -3.26 6.79 4.39
N ARG A 16 -3.33 8.04 4.84
CA ARG A 16 -3.50 9.18 3.95
C ARG A 16 -2.42 9.20 2.85
N SER A 17 -1.14 9.17 3.23
CA SER A 17 -0.04 9.16 2.26
C SER A 17 -0.03 7.91 1.38
N PHE A 18 -0.46 6.76 1.91
CA PHE A 18 -0.59 5.53 1.12
C PHE A 18 -1.68 5.64 0.04
N PHE A 19 -2.89 6.10 0.39
CA PHE A 19 -3.97 6.27 -0.57
C PHE A 19 -3.63 7.37 -1.58
N GLU A 20 -3.11 8.51 -1.13
CA GLU A 20 -2.63 9.59 -2.03
C GLU A 20 -1.58 9.09 -3.03
N MET A 21 -0.69 8.18 -2.62
CA MET A 21 0.32 7.58 -3.49
C MET A 21 -0.29 6.69 -4.58
N VAL A 22 -1.23 5.80 -4.22
CA VAL A 22 -1.81 4.84 -5.18
C VAL A 22 -2.89 5.49 -6.05
N ASP A 23 -3.55 6.54 -5.57
CA ASP A 23 -4.53 7.34 -6.33
C ASP A 23 -3.87 8.31 -7.33
N ASP A 24 -2.55 8.56 -7.22
CA ASP A 24 -1.82 9.44 -8.13
C ASP A 24 -1.53 8.75 -9.46
N SER A 25 -2.34 9.09 -10.48
CA SER A 25 -2.20 8.60 -11.85
C SER A 25 -0.82 8.80 -12.48
N SER A 26 -0.01 9.75 -11.98
CA SER A 26 1.37 9.93 -12.47
C SER A 26 2.29 8.77 -12.06
N THR A 27 1.88 7.98 -11.07
CA THR A 27 2.63 6.82 -10.56
C THR A 27 2.14 5.49 -11.13
N ASP A 28 1.06 5.47 -11.93
CA ASP A 28 0.37 4.26 -12.41
C ASP A 28 1.29 3.27 -13.15
N SER A 29 2.34 3.76 -13.83
CA SER A 29 3.34 2.91 -14.50
C SER A 29 4.23 2.11 -13.52
N VAL A 30 4.24 2.50 -12.25
CA VAL A 30 5.10 1.96 -11.18
C VAL A 30 4.27 1.30 -10.08
N VAL A 31 3.16 1.93 -9.69
CA VAL A 31 2.19 1.43 -8.71
C VAL A 31 0.80 1.94 -9.07
N SER A 32 -0.21 1.07 -9.05
CA SER A 32 -1.59 1.47 -9.35
C SER A 32 -2.60 0.63 -8.56
N TRP A 33 -3.84 1.08 -8.51
CA TRP A 33 -4.96 0.20 -8.17
C TRP A 33 -5.09 -0.92 -9.22
N SER A 34 -5.58 -2.07 -8.77
CA SER A 34 -6.10 -3.09 -9.67
C SER A 34 -7.45 -2.64 -10.25
N ASP A 35 -7.87 -3.26 -11.34
CA ASP A 35 -9.12 -2.90 -12.05
C ASP A 35 -10.38 -2.91 -11.16
N ASN A 36 -10.36 -3.70 -10.08
CA ASN A 36 -11.49 -3.78 -9.14
C ASN A 36 -11.39 -2.80 -7.97
N GLY A 37 -10.31 -2.03 -7.84
CA GLY A 37 -10.07 -1.03 -6.81
C GLY A 37 -9.90 -1.56 -5.38
N LYS A 38 -9.79 -2.89 -5.19
CA LYS A 38 -9.70 -3.51 -3.85
C LYS A 38 -8.27 -3.84 -3.44
N SER A 39 -7.34 -3.75 -4.38
CA SER A 39 -5.94 -4.05 -4.19
C SER A 39 -5.09 -3.14 -5.04
N PHE A 40 -3.82 -3.02 -4.69
CA PHE A 40 -2.85 -2.31 -5.51
C PHE A 40 -1.74 -3.25 -5.99
N ILE A 41 -1.10 -2.84 -7.07
CA ILE A 41 -0.09 -3.61 -7.79
C ILE A 41 1.16 -2.74 -7.88
N VAL A 42 2.32 -3.30 -7.55
CA VAL A 42 3.62 -2.64 -7.78
C VAL A 42 4.22 -3.23 -9.04
N TRP A 43 4.18 -2.49 -10.14
CA TRP A 43 4.63 -2.94 -11.47
C TRP A 43 6.15 -2.98 -11.59
N ASN A 44 6.84 -2.01 -10.99
CA ASN A 44 8.30 -1.92 -11.00
C ASN A 44 8.83 -1.67 -9.58
N GLU A 45 9.26 -2.73 -8.89
CA GLU A 45 9.77 -2.62 -7.51
C GLU A 45 10.97 -1.66 -7.40
N SER A 46 11.90 -1.70 -8.36
CA SER A 46 13.12 -0.88 -8.28
C SER A 46 12.79 0.61 -8.34
N GLU A 47 11.91 0.97 -9.25
CA GLU A 47 11.46 2.36 -9.43
C GLU A 47 10.52 2.79 -8.31
N PHE A 48 9.64 1.90 -7.83
CA PHE A 48 8.82 2.14 -6.65
C PHE A 48 9.67 2.51 -5.43
N CYS A 49 10.76 1.76 -5.20
CA CYS A 49 11.68 2.06 -4.10
C CYS A 49 12.42 3.37 -4.30
N LYS A 50 12.92 3.66 -5.51
CA LYS A 50 13.83 4.78 -5.76
C LYS A 50 13.11 6.12 -5.98
N ALA A 51 11.95 6.10 -6.62
CA ALA A 51 11.25 7.31 -7.09
C ALA A 51 9.96 7.57 -6.33
N VAL A 52 9.19 6.53 -5.97
CA VAL A 52 7.86 6.71 -5.36
C VAL A 52 7.94 6.76 -3.83
N LEU A 53 8.47 5.72 -3.18
CA LEU A 53 8.52 5.64 -1.71
C LEU A 53 9.13 6.88 -1.02
N PRO A 54 10.24 7.48 -1.49
CA PRO A 54 10.85 8.63 -0.83
C PRO A 54 9.97 9.89 -0.84
N VAL A 55 9.02 10.00 -1.78
CA VAL A 55 8.11 11.15 -1.90
C VAL A 55 7.03 11.10 -0.81
N PHE A 56 6.52 9.90 -0.51
CA PHE A 56 5.40 9.72 0.42
C PHE A 56 5.82 9.23 1.81
N PHE A 57 7.00 8.61 1.94
CA PHE A 57 7.47 8.01 3.18
C PHE A 57 8.94 8.32 3.46
N ILE A 58 9.29 8.40 4.74
CA ILE A 58 10.66 8.64 5.21
C ILE A 58 11.67 7.52 4.88
N SER A 59 11.23 6.40 4.32
CA SER A 59 12.06 5.25 4.01
C SER A 59 11.74 4.73 2.62
N ASN A 60 12.80 4.48 1.86
CA ASN A 60 12.75 3.91 0.52
C ASN A 60 12.85 2.38 0.51
N LYS A 61 12.78 1.73 1.68
CA LYS A 61 12.92 0.28 1.81
C LYS A 61 11.55 -0.38 1.69
N ILE A 62 11.33 -1.16 0.62
CA ILE A 62 10.08 -1.90 0.43
C ILE A 62 9.76 -2.83 1.60
N ALA A 63 10.75 -3.47 2.22
CA ALA A 63 10.53 -4.33 3.39
C ALA A 63 9.88 -3.57 4.57
N ALA A 64 10.25 -2.30 4.78
CA ALA A 64 9.65 -1.47 5.83
C ALA A 64 8.21 -1.08 5.48
N PHE A 65 7.95 -0.80 4.21
CA PHE A 65 6.62 -0.54 3.66
C PHE A 65 5.71 -1.76 3.83
N VAL A 66 6.12 -2.93 3.33
CA VAL A 66 5.38 -4.20 3.44
C VAL A 66 5.12 -4.57 4.90
N ARG A 67 6.08 -4.38 5.82
CA ARG A 67 5.86 -4.63 7.25
C ARG A 67 4.77 -3.73 7.84
N ARG A 68 4.75 -2.44 7.48
CA ARG A 68 3.69 -1.52 7.92
C ARG A 68 2.34 -1.96 7.39
N LEU A 69 2.26 -2.35 6.12
CA LEU A 69 1.03 -2.89 5.54
C LEU A 69 0.54 -4.15 6.25
N GLY A 70 1.42 -5.09 6.59
CA GLY A 70 1.05 -6.26 7.41
C GLY A 70 0.49 -5.90 8.79
N ILE A 71 1.07 -4.88 9.46
CA ILE A 71 0.53 -4.33 10.72
C ILE A 71 -0.83 -3.66 10.50
N LEU A 72 -1.16 -3.22 9.29
CA LEU A 72 -2.43 -2.58 8.97
C LEU A 72 -3.48 -3.55 8.41
N GLY A 73 -3.14 -4.84 8.30
CA GLY A 73 -4.08 -5.90 7.88
C GLY A 73 -4.08 -6.18 6.38
N PHE A 74 -3.15 -5.61 5.62
CA PHE A 74 -2.96 -5.94 4.22
C PHE A 74 -2.22 -7.26 4.07
N ASN A 75 -2.59 -8.04 3.06
CA ASN A 75 -1.96 -9.33 2.77
C ASN A 75 -1.27 -9.28 1.41
N LYS A 76 -0.07 -9.85 1.36
CA LYS A 76 0.66 -10.12 0.12
C LYS A 76 -0.02 -11.29 -0.59
N ILE A 77 -0.54 -11.07 -1.79
CA ILE A 77 -1.10 -12.12 -2.67
C ILE A 77 -0.12 -12.34 -3.81
N GLU A 78 0.48 -13.51 -3.90
CA GLU A 78 1.30 -13.86 -5.06
C GLU A 78 0.40 -13.96 -6.31
N SER A 79 0.82 -13.31 -7.40
CA SER A 79 0.17 -13.42 -8.70
C SER A 79 1.07 -14.25 -9.61
N GLU A 80 0.48 -15.22 -10.32
CA GLU A 80 1.20 -16.00 -11.34
C GLU A 80 1.58 -15.14 -12.57
N HIS A 81 0.90 -14.00 -12.77
CA HIS A 81 1.06 -13.14 -13.95
C HIS A 81 1.85 -11.86 -13.69
N HIS A 82 2.06 -11.47 -12.44
CA HIS A 82 2.81 -10.28 -12.08
C HIS A 82 4.06 -10.66 -11.30
N SER A 83 5.21 -10.08 -11.64
CA SER A 83 6.46 -10.29 -10.91
C SER A 83 6.37 -9.86 -9.45
N MET A 84 5.31 -9.14 -9.07
CA MET A 84 5.05 -8.64 -7.72
C MET A 84 3.67 -9.03 -7.21
N PRO A 85 3.54 -9.13 -5.88
CA PRO A 85 2.28 -9.51 -5.27
C PRO A 85 1.24 -8.40 -5.36
N VAL A 86 0.00 -8.81 -5.59
CA VAL A 86 -1.18 -7.99 -5.38
C VAL A 86 -1.37 -7.81 -3.88
N ILE A 87 -1.52 -6.58 -3.40
CA ILE A 87 -1.76 -6.35 -1.96
C ILE A 87 -3.22 -5.98 -1.77
N GLU A 88 -4.00 -6.90 -1.21
CA GLU A 88 -5.43 -6.73 -0.96
C GLU A 88 -5.66 -6.21 0.46
N ASN A 89 -6.52 -5.18 0.56
CA ASN A 89 -7.01 -4.72 1.84
C ASN A 89 -8.15 -5.62 2.32
N ARG A 90 -7.85 -6.61 3.15
CA ARG A 90 -8.87 -7.43 3.83
C ARG A 90 -9.38 -6.80 5.14
N SER A 91 -9.01 -5.55 5.41
CA SER A 91 -9.49 -4.86 6.59
C SER A 91 -11.01 -4.72 6.53
N PRO A 92 -11.76 -5.18 7.54
CA PRO A 92 -13.21 -4.98 7.61
C PRO A 92 -13.61 -3.50 7.80
N PHE A 93 -12.62 -2.58 7.78
CA PHE A 93 -12.77 -1.16 8.06
C PHE A 93 -12.56 -0.25 6.84
N ASN A 94 -12.63 -0.79 5.61
CA ASN A 94 -12.85 0.05 4.44
C ASN A 94 -14.14 0.84 4.65
N LEU A 95 -13.97 2.15 4.76
CA LEU A 95 -15.04 3.09 5.01
C LEU A 95 -16.00 3.06 3.81
N SER A 96 -17.25 2.71 4.10
CA SER A 96 -18.36 3.58 3.68
C SER A 96 -18.34 4.85 4.53
#